data_AF-A0A972EWI0-F1
#
_entry.id   AF-A0A972EWI0-F1
#
_cell.length_a   1.000
_cell.length_b   1.000
_cell.length_c   1.000
_cell.angle_alpha   90.00
_cell.angle_beta   90.00
_cell.angle_gamma   90.00
#
_symmetry.space_group_name_H-M   'P 1'
#
loop_
_entity.id
_entity.type
_entity.pdbx_description
1 polymer ?
#
loop_
_entity_poly.entity_id
_entity_poly.type
_entity_poly.pdbx_seq_one_letter_code
_entity_poly.pdbx_strand_id
1 'polypeptide(L)'
;MSNIFHDYHHHDETVVQKEREYSRILTAAVVNEKFRRLLLTNPSMAIKKGFAGEAFHLGAEETRRISAIRVSTLAEFARQMNAEMTRPSLNLAE
;
A
#
# COMPACT_ATOMS: atom_id res chain seq x y z
N MET A 1 -20.23 -25.50 -25.28
CA MET A 1 -19.83 -25.78 -23.88
C MET A 1 -18.82 -24.72 -23.50
N SER A 2 -19.27 -23.62 -22.92
CA SER A 2 -18.45 -22.42 -22.73
C SER A 2 -18.51 -21.99 -21.26
N ASN A 3 -17.53 -22.43 -20.47
CA ASN A 3 -17.27 -21.89 -19.13
C ASN A 3 -15.80 -21.46 -19.05
N ILE A 4 -15.46 -20.40 -19.79
CA ILE A 4 -14.12 -19.77 -19.82
C ILE A 4 -14.13 -18.35 -19.22
N PHE A 5 -15.29 -17.83 -18.79
CA PHE A 5 -15.46 -16.43 -18.40
C PHE A 5 -15.62 -16.17 -16.89
N HIS A 6 -15.05 -17.02 -16.01
CA HIS A 6 -15.23 -16.85 -14.56
C HIS A 6 -13.96 -16.63 -13.75
N ASP A 7 -12.77 -16.66 -14.36
CA ASP A 7 -11.50 -16.56 -13.63
C ASP A 7 -10.75 -15.23 -13.82
N TYR A 8 -11.41 -14.19 -14.34
CA TYR A 8 -10.78 -12.86 -14.50
C TYR A 8 -11.15 -11.86 -13.40
N HIS A 9 -12.17 -12.16 -12.58
CA HIS A 9 -12.71 -11.19 -11.61
C HIS A 9 -12.13 -11.31 -10.19
N HIS A 10 -11.46 -12.41 -9.85
CA HIS A 10 -10.92 -12.61 -8.50
C HIS A 10 -9.51 -12.02 -8.28
N HIS A 11 -8.75 -11.78 -9.35
CA HIS A 11 -7.40 -11.21 -9.23
C HIS A 11 -7.39 -9.70 -8.96
N ASP A 12 -8.46 -8.99 -9.31
CA ASP A 12 -8.54 -7.53 -9.23
C ASP A 12 -8.90 -7.03 -7.81
N GLU A 13 -9.72 -7.77 -7.08
CA GLU A 13 -10.27 -7.32 -5.78
C GLU A 13 -9.19 -7.13 -4.72
N THR A 14 -8.14 -7.96 -4.73
CA THR A 14 -7.01 -7.84 -3.80
C THR A 14 -6.12 -6.64 -4.07
N VAL A 15 -6.02 -6.19 -5.33
CA VAL A 15 -5.22 -5.02 -5.72
C VAL A 15 -5.97 -3.75 -5.32
N VAL A 16 -7.26 -3.68 -5.61
CA VAL A 16 -8.12 -2.55 -5.27
C VAL A 16 -8.23 -2.36 -3.75
N GLN A 17 -8.25 -3.45 -2.96
CA GLN A 17 -8.20 -3.35 -1.51
C GLN A 17 -6.89 -2.71 -1.03
N LYS A 18 -5.74 -3.10 -1.61
CA LYS A 18 -4.45 -2.50 -1.25
C LYS A 18 -4.39 -1.02 -1.61
N GLU A 19 -4.91 -0.62 -2.78
CA GLU A 19 -4.99 0.79 -3.20
C GLU A 19 -5.80 1.64 -2.23
N ARG A 20 -6.93 1.09 -1.76
CA ARG A 20 -7.76 1.76 -0.74
C ARG A 20 -7.02 1.90 0.58
N GLU A 21 -6.32 0.86 1.03
CA GLU A 21 -5.53 0.92 2.25
C GLU A 21 -4.38 1.95 2.14
N TYR A 22 -3.70 2.03 1.01
CA TYR A 22 -2.67 3.05 0.76
C TYR A 22 -3.23 4.47 0.74
N SER A 23 -4.37 4.66 0.06
CA SER A 23 -5.07 5.96 0.06
C SER A 23 -5.48 6.36 1.47
N ARG A 24 -5.94 5.40 2.29
CA ARG A 24 -6.23 5.61 3.72
C ARG A 24 -4.99 5.98 4.51
N ILE A 25 -3.85 5.32 4.31
CA ILE A 25 -2.56 5.64 4.97
C ILE A 25 -2.10 7.06 4.61
N LEU A 26 -2.19 7.42 3.33
CA LEU A 26 -1.84 8.76 2.87
C LEU A 26 -2.76 9.80 3.48
N THR A 27 -4.07 9.58 3.41
CA THR A 27 -5.06 10.47 4.02
C THR A 27 -4.80 10.63 5.52
N ALA A 28 -4.56 9.53 6.22
CA ALA A 28 -4.19 9.49 7.64
C ALA A 28 -2.98 10.36 7.97
N ALA A 29 -1.94 10.26 7.15
CA ALA A 29 -0.72 11.04 7.32
C ALA A 29 -0.89 12.52 6.93
N VAL A 30 -1.81 12.84 6.01
CA VAL A 30 -2.15 14.24 5.69
C VAL A 30 -2.93 14.87 6.84
N VAL A 31 -3.96 14.19 7.37
CA VAL A 31 -4.84 14.76 8.40
C VAL A 31 -4.23 14.71 9.81
N ASN A 32 -3.26 13.82 10.05
CA ASN A 32 -2.65 13.64 11.36
C ASN A 32 -1.12 13.69 11.28
N GLU A 33 -0.56 14.85 11.68
CA GLU A 33 0.88 15.06 11.69
C GLU A 33 1.63 14.14 12.67
N LYS A 34 1.00 13.70 13.76
CA LYS A 34 1.61 12.73 14.69
C LYS A 34 1.74 11.37 14.03
N PHE A 35 0.71 10.95 13.29
CA PHE A 35 0.76 9.73 12.49
C PHE A 35 1.81 9.86 11.38
N ARG A 36 1.88 11.00 10.68
CA ARG A 36 2.92 11.29 9.69
C ARG A 36 4.32 11.12 10.27
N ARG A 37 4.63 11.75 11.40
CA ARG A 37 5.95 11.59 12.05
C ARG A 37 6.21 10.15 12.45
N LEU A 38 5.20 9.44 12.97
CA LEU A 38 5.33 8.03 13.31
C LEU A 38 5.61 7.16 12.08
N LEU A 39 4.92 7.40 10.96
CA LEU A 39 5.09 6.70 9.69
C LEU A 39 6.49 6.93 9.12
N LEU A 40 7.01 8.17 9.19
CA LEU A 40 8.35 8.52 8.71
C LEU A 40 9.46 7.93 9.59
N THR A 41 9.26 7.86 10.91
CA THR A 41 10.25 7.28 11.84
C THR A 41 10.18 5.75 11.88
N ASN A 42 8.97 5.19 11.91
CA ASN A 42 8.69 3.76 12.04
C ASN A 42 7.43 3.37 11.23
N PRO A 43 7.57 3.14 9.92
CA PRO A 43 6.46 2.80 9.04
C PRO A 43 5.72 1.55 9.53
N SER A 44 6.44 0.49 9.92
CA SER A 44 5.85 -0.77 10.40
C SER A 44 4.94 -0.56 11.61
N MET A 45 5.37 0.31 12.53
CA MET A 45 4.62 0.57 13.76
C MET A 45 3.39 1.44 13.48
N ALA A 46 3.49 2.40 12.57
CA ALA A 46 2.35 3.20 12.13
C ALA A 46 1.27 2.32 11.46
N ILE A 47 1.69 1.38 10.61
CA ILE A 47 0.78 0.44 9.95
C ILE A 47 0.12 -0.49 10.98
N LYS A 48 0.89 -1.06 11.91
CA LYS A 48 0.35 -1.90 13.00
C LYS A 48 -0.61 -1.16 13.92
N LYS A 49 -0.33 0.12 14.19
CA LYS A 49 -1.15 0.96 15.06
C LYS A 49 -2.51 1.28 14.42
N GLY A 50 -2.57 1.26 13.09
CA GLY A 50 -3.77 1.62 12.36
C GLY A 50 -4.07 3.12 12.41
N PHE A 51 -5.17 3.50 11.77
CA PHE A 51 -5.68 4.86 11.74
C PHE A 51 -7.21 4.87 11.82
N ALA A 52 -7.78 5.90 12.44
CA ALA A 52 -9.23 6.06 12.64
C ALA A 52 -9.92 4.89 13.38
N GLY A 53 -9.17 4.12 14.18
CA GLY A 53 -9.70 2.96 14.93
C GLY A 53 -9.64 1.64 14.16
N GLU A 54 -9.15 1.64 12.92
CA GLU A 54 -8.97 0.45 12.10
C GLU A 54 -7.47 0.19 11.86
N ALA A 55 -7.06 -1.09 11.94
CA ALA A 55 -5.74 -1.51 11.52
C ALA A 55 -5.72 -1.69 9.99
N PHE A 56 -4.58 -1.40 9.37
CA PHE A 56 -4.47 -1.60 7.93
C PHE A 56 -4.33 -3.09 7.61
N HIS A 57 -5.12 -3.57 6.65
CA HIS A 57 -5.11 -4.96 6.17
C HIS A 57 -4.06 -5.16 5.08
N LEU A 58 -2.80 -4.86 5.41
CA LEU A 58 -1.67 -5.07 4.53
C LEU A 58 -1.03 -6.44 4.81
N GLY A 59 -0.76 -7.19 3.76
CA GLY A 59 -0.04 -8.46 3.85
C GLY A 59 1.34 -8.29 4.50
N ALA A 60 1.95 -9.41 4.89
CA ALA A 60 3.29 -9.41 5.46
C ALA A 60 4.35 -8.86 4.48
N GLU A 61 4.17 -9.10 3.18
CA GLU A 61 5.01 -8.51 2.13
C GLU A 61 4.86 -6.99 2.07
N GLU A 62 3.64 -6.48 1.97
CA GLU A 62 3.37 -5.04 1.93
C GLU A 62 3.89 -4.33 3.18
N THR A 63 3.68 -4.92 4.36
CA THR A 63 4.24 -4.38 5.60
C THR A 63 5.77 -4.32 5.52
N ARG A 64 6.44 -5.36 5.02
CA ARG A 64 7.90 -5.32 4.80
C ARG A 64 8.30 -4.26 3.79
N ARG A 65 7.56 -4.10 2.69
CA ARG A 65 7.80 -3.07 1.66
C ARG A 65 7.70 -1.68 2.28
N ILE A 66 6.60 -1.37 2.97
CA ILE A 66 6.40 -0.10 3.68
C ILE A 66 7.49 0.13 4.72
N SER A 67 7.90 -0.92 5.43
CA SER A 67 9.01 -0.85 6.40
C SER A 67 10.38 -0.56 5.74
N ALA A 68 10.55 -0.95 4.48
CA ALA A 68 11.75 -0.68 3.70
C ALA A 68 11.74 0.73 3.08
N ILE A 69 10.55 1.35 2.92
CA ILE A 69 10.42 2.73 2.45
C ILE A 69 10.86 3.68 3.57
N ARG A 70 12.07 4.22 3.42
CA ARG A 70 12.62 5.27 4.29
C ARG A 70 12.61 6.57 3.54
N VAL A 71 11.66 7.43 3.87
CA VAL A 71 11.47 8.73 3.23
C VAL A 71 11.31 9.80 4.30
N SER A 72 11.71 11.01 3.96
CA SER A 72 11.64 12.19 4.84
C SER A 72 10.33 12.96 4.69
N THR A 73 9.56 12.71 3.63
CA THR A 73 8.28 13.39 3.38
C THR A 73 7.18 12.42 2.95
N LEU A 74 5.93 12.82 3.20
CA LEU A 74 4.76 12.05 2.80
C LEU A 74 4.60 11.97 1.28
N ALA A 75 5.00 13.01 0.54
CA ALA A 75 4.93 13.01 -0.91
C ALA A 75 5.85 11.93 -1.50
N GLU A 76 7.08 11.81 -0.97
CA GLU A 76 8.01 10.75 -1.36
C GLU A 76 7.49 9.37 -0.96
N PHE A 77 6.83 9.26 0.20
CA PHE A 77 6.16 8.02 0.60
C PHE A 77 5.07 7.60 -0.39
N ALA A 78 4.19 8.54 -0.77
CA ALA A 78 3.14 8.33 -1.77
C ALA A 78 3.72 7.93 -3.12
N ARG A 79 4.79 8.61 -3.55
CA ARG A 79 5.48 8.32 -4.81
C ARG A 79 6.09 6.92 -4.80
N GLN A 80 6.77 6.52 -3.74
CA GLN A 80 7.39 5.21 -3.64
C GLN A 80 6.32 4.10 -3.65
N MET A 81 5.19 4.31 -2.97
CA MET A 81 4.07 3.36 -3.00
C MET A 81 3.42 3.27 -4.38
N ASN A 82 3.14 4.41 -5.02
CA ASN A 82 2.54 4.46 -6.35
C ASN A 82 3.48 3.88 -7.43
N ALA A 83 4.77 4.20 -7.38
CA ALA A 83 5.76 3.70 -8.34
C ALA A 83 5.87 2.17 -8.30
N GLU A 84 5.76 1.56 -7.11
CA GLU A 84 5.77 0.10 -6.98
C GLU A 84 4.45 -0.54 -7.41
N MET A 85 3.31 0.17 -7.34
CA MET A 85 2.04 -0.27 -7.93
C MET A 85 2.02 -0.18 -9.44
N THR A 86 2.64 0.85 -10.00
CA THR A 86 2.68 1.08 -11.45
C THR A 86 3.78 0.29 -12.13
N ARG A 87 4.63 -0.47 -11.42
CA ARG A 87 5.53 -1.42 -12.08
C ARG A 87 4.68 -2.42 -12.84
N PRO A 88 4.59 -2.31 -14.18
CA PRO A 88 4.12 -3.46 -14.91
C PRO A 88 5.16 -4.53 -14.63
N SER A 89 4.75 -5.77 -14.46
CA SER A 89 5.63 -6.91 -14.66
C SER A 89 6.13 -6.85 -16.11
N LEU A 90 7.07 -5.95 -16.40
CA LEU A 90 7.88 -5.96 -17.61
C LEU A 90 8.89 -7.08 -17.40
N ASN A 91 8.38 -8.30 -17.52
CA ASN A 91 9.20 -9.42 -17.98
C ASN A 91 9.51 -9.12 -19.45
N LEU A 92 10.52 -8.27 -19.67
CA LEU A 92 11.14 -8.11 -20.96
C LEU A 92 12.14 -9.26 -21.12
N ALA A 93 11.71 -10.25 -21.90
CA ALA A 93 12.45 -11.11 -22.81
C ALA A 93 13.92 -11.47 -22.49
N GLU A 94 14.17 -12.78 -22.42
CA GLU A 94 15.15 -13.44 -23.31
C GLU A 94 14.51 -14.71 -23.90
#